data_AF-A0A3C0C7Q8-F1
#
_entry.id   AF-A0A3C0C7Q8-F1
#
_cell.length_a   1.000
_cell.length_b   1.000
_cell.length_c   1.000
_cell.angle_alpha   90.00
_cell.angle_beta   90.00
_cell.angle_gamma   90.00
#
_symmetry.space_group_name_H-M   'P 1'
#
loop_
_entity.id
_entity.type
_entity.pdbx_description
1 polymer ?
#
loop_
_entity_poly.entity_id
_entity_poly.type
_entity_poly.pdbx_seq_one_letter_code
_entity_poly.pdbx_strand_id
1 'polypeptide(L)'
;MHHMTRAEFEKSSEKVVILPVGSTEQHGPHLPLGVDSYIAEGISELLASRTKSVIAPVLTYGYKSKPLSGGGPLFKGTIDLNGKTLIDLVFDILCEFHADGFDKIFVNNAHFENQAFIDEAMDLACRQCPGLKVVQSNWWDVL
;
A
#
# COMPACT_ATOMS: atom_id res chain seq x y z
N MET A 1 8.27 -10.13 1.11
CA MET A 1 8.64 -10.42 2.51
C MET A 1 7.94 -11.64 3.08
N HIS A 2 6.74 -12.03 2.62
CA HIS A 2 5.97 -13.18 3.16
C HIS A 2 6.74 -14.50 3.33
N HIS A 3 7.79 -14.72 2.55
CA HIS A 3 8.62 -15.93 2.59
C HIS A 3 10.10 -15.65 2.82
N MET A 4 10.44 -14.46 3.32
CA MET A 4 11.83 -14.08 3.61
C MET A 4 12.15 -14.29 5.09
N THR A 5 13.33 -14.81 5.36
CA THR A 5 13.96 -14.77 6.68
C THR A 5 14.60 -13.39 6.90
N ARG A 6 14.87 -13.05 8.18
CA ARG A 6 15.60 -11.83 8.55
C ARG A 6 16.93 -11.68 7.79
N ALA A 7 17.70 -12.76 7.66
CA ALA A 7 19.00 -12.73 6.98
C ALA A 7 18.90 -12.48 5.46
N GLU A 8 17.79 -12.85 4.82
CA GLU A 8 17.53 -12.54 3.41
C GLU A 8 17.06 -11.09 3.23
N PHE A 9 16.31 -10.58 4.21
CA PHE A 9 15.87 -9.18 4.25
C PHE A 9 17.04 -8.21 4.41
N GLU A 10 17.97 -8.48 5.34
CA GLU A 10 19.17 -7.65 5.54
C GLU A 10 20.04 -7.53 4.28
N LYS A 11 20.10 -8.59 3.46
CA LYS A 11 20.82 -8.58 2.17
C LYS A 11 20.10 -7.78 1.08
N SER A 12 18.92 -7.24 1.38
CA SER A 12 18.05 -6.57 0.42
C SER A 12 17.88 -5.08 0.68
N SER A 13 18.47 -4.50 1.75
CA SER A 13 18.34 -3.09 2.14
C SER A 13 18.65 -2.07 1.03
N GLU A 14 19.55 -2.41 0.11
CA GLU A 14 19.92 -1.55 -1.03
C GLU A 14 18.85 -1.51 -2.16
N LYS A 15 17.76 -2.27 -2.04
CA LYS A 15 16.72 -2.40 -3.07
C LYS A 15 15.55 -1.44 -2.80
N VAL A 16 14.60 -1.41 -3.72
CA VAL A 16 13.32 -0.71 -3.54
C VAL A 16 12.36 -1.60 -2.75
N VAL A 17 11.58 -1.00 -1.84
CA VAL A 17 10.41 -1.66 -1.23
C VAL A 17 9.16 -1.29 -2.02
N ILE A 18 8.33 -2.27 -2.33
CA ILE A 18 6.98 -2.07 -2.84
C ILE A 18 6.01 -2.28 -1.67
N LEU A 19 5.21 -1.27 -1.34
CA LEU A 19 4.13 -1.35 -0.35
C LEU A 19 2.78 -1.47 -1.09
N PRO A 20 2.18 -2.67 -1.14
CA PRO A 20 0.86 -2.84 -1.71
C PRO A 20 -0.22 -2.36 -0.73
N VAL A 21 -1.14 -1.53 -1.21
CA VAL A 21 -2.24 -0.99 -0.40
C VAL A 21 -3.56 -1.22 -1.13
N GLY A 22 -4.43 -2.05 -0.55
CA GLY A 22 -5.77 -2.31 -1.04
C GLY A 22 -6.84 -1.87 -0.05
N SER A 23 -7.94 -2.63 -0.03
CA SER A 23 -9.06 -2.47 0.90
C SER A 23 -9.88 -3.76 0.99
N THR A 24 -10.78 -3.80 1.97
CA THR A 24 -11.85 -4.80 2.06
C THR A 24 -13.16 -4.10 1.73
N GLU A 25 -13.64 -4.27 0.49
CA GLU A 25 -14.77 -3.53 -0.08
C GLU A 25 -15.70 -4.44 -0.89
N GLN A 26 -16.98 -4.11 -0.93
CA GLN A 26 -17.94 -4.73 -1.86
C GLN A 26 -17.53 -4.50 -3.33
N HIS A 27 -17.56 -5.55 -4.16
CA HIS A 27 -17.39 -5.43 -5.62
C HIS A 27 -18.58 -6.07 -6.37
N GLY A 28 -19.79 -5.74 -5.91
CA GLY A 28 -21.02 -6.35 -6.41
C GLY A 28 -21.18 -7.84 -6.05
N PRO A 29 -22.18 -8.52 -6.60
CA PRO A 29 -22.56 -9.87 -6.17
C PRO A 29 -21.68 -11.00 -6.72
N HIS A 30 -20.70 -10.70 -7.55
CA HIS A 30 -19.97 -11.69 -8.37
C HIS A 30 -18.47 -11.75 -8.05
N LEU A 31 -17.97 -10.86 -7.18
CA LEU A 31 -16.57 -10.81 -6.79
C LEU A 31 -16.41 -10.88 -5.27
N PRO A 32 -15.23 -11.35 -4.77
CA PRO A 32 -14.90 -11.32 -3.36
C PRO A 32 -14.74 -9.89 -2.81
N LEU A 33 -14.67 -9.76 -1.48
CA LEU A 33 -14.48 -8.46 -0.81
C LEU A 33 -13.03 -7.95 -0.80
N GLY A 34 -12.05 -8.77 -1.20
CA GLY A 34 -10.62 -8.46 -1.13
C GLY A 34 -9.98 -8.13 -2.47
N VAL A 35 -10.78 -7.74 -3.48
CA VAL A 35 -10.30 -7.54 -4.86
C VAL A 35 -9.16 -6.54 -4.90
N ASP A 36 -9.28 -5.41 -4.21
CA ASP A 36 -8.24 -4.38 -4.17
C ASP A 36 -6.91 -4.94 -3.63
N SER A 37 -6.94 -5.75 -2.56
CA SER A 37 -5.74 -6.39 -2.03
C SER A 37 -5.14 -7.40 -3.00
N TYR A 38 -5.96 -8.21 -3.67
CA TYR A 38 -5.49 -9.16 -4.68
C TYR A 38 -4.82 -8.44 -5.86
N ILE A 39 -5.38 -7.32 -6.32
CA ILE A 39 -4.80 -6.53 -7.40
C ILE A 39 -3.48 -5.88 -6.93
N ALA A 40 -3.48 -5.24 -5.75
CA ALA A 40 -2.29 -4.60 -5.21
C ALA A 40 -1.12 -5.59 -5.08
N GLU A 41 -1.40 -6.79 -4.55
CA GLU A 41 -0.41 -7.85 -4.39
C GLU A 41 0.07 -8.40 -5.74
N GLY A 42 -0.85 -8.81 -6.62
CA GLY A 42 -0.49 -9.39 -7.92
C GLY A 42 0.30 -8.43 -8.82
N ILE A 43 -0.04 -7.15 -8.85
CA ILE A 43 0.74 -6.14 -9.57
C ILE A 43 2.12 -5.95 -8.93
N SER A 44 2.22 -5.94 -7.59
CA SER A 44 3.50 -5.83 -6.88
C SER A 44 4.43 -7.02 -7.18
N GLU A 45 3.89 -8.24 -7.27
CA GLU A 45 4.63 -9.43 -7.65
C GLU A 45 5.19 -9.33 -9.08
N LEU A 46 4.37 -8.88 -10.02
CA LEU A 46 4.79 -8.65 -11.41
C LEU A 46 5.89 -7.59 -11.49
N LEU A 47 5.78 -6.49 -10.73
CA LEU A 47 6.80 -5.45 -10.67
C LEU A 47 8.10 -5.95 -10.04
N ALA A 48 8.01 -6.65 -8.91
CA ALA A 48 9.18 -7.17 -8.19
C ALA A 48 9.98 -8.17 -9.02
N SER A 49 9.29 -9.02 -9.81
CA SER A 49 9.98 -9.98 -10.70
C SER A 49 10.85 -9.30 -11.76
N ARG A 50 10.55 -8.04 -12.12
CA ARG A 50 11.28 -7.25 -13.13
C ARG A 50 12.31 -6.30 -12.52
N THR A 51 12.06 -5.82 -11.30
CA THR A 51 12.85 -4.77 -10.63
C THR A 51 13.74 -5.28 -9.50
N LYS A 52 13.60 -6.56 -9.11
CA LYS A 52 14.28 -7.17 -7.96
C LYS A 52 13.98 -6.45 -6.64
N SER A 53 12.78 -5.90 -6.52
CA SER A 53 12.31 -5.18 -5.33
C SER A 53 11.84 -6.13 -4.22
N VAL A 54 11.78 -5.62 -2.99
CA VAL A 54 11.18 -6.31 -1.83
C VAL A 54 9.70 -5.92 -1.75
N ILE A 55 8.80 -6.89 -1.63
CA ILE A 55 7.36 -6.60 -1.44
C ILE A 55 7.04 -6.65 0.06
N ALA A 56 6.55 -5.55 0.62
CA ALA A 56 6.02 -5.50 1.99
C ALA A 56 4.69 -6.29 2.08
N PRO A 57 4.25 -6.72 3.28
CA PRO A 57 2.92 -7.28 3.44
C PRO A 57 1.83 -6.30 2.97
N VAL A 58 0.82 -6.82 2.26
CA VAL A 58 -0.29 -6.01 1.74
C VAL A 58 -1.14 -5.44 2.88
N LEU A 59 -1.51 -4.17 2.75
CA LEU A 59 -2.52 -3.55 3.61
C LEU A 59 -3.91 -3.90 3.09
N THR A 60 -4.69 -4.63 3.88
CA THR A 60 -5.99 -5.20 3.47
C THR A 60 -7.20 -4.38 3.88
N TYR A 61 -7.00 -3.30 4.63
CA TYR A 61 -8.05 -2.37 5.02
C TYR A 61 -7.67 -0.96 4.60
N GLY A 62 -8.59 -0.29 3.91
CA GLY A 62 -8.39 1.05 3.34
C GLY A 62 -9.32 2.09 3.96
N TYR A 63 -9.32 3.29 3.40
CA TYR A 63 -10.22 4.37 3.77
C TYR A 63 -11.65 4.11 3.28
N LYS A 64 -12.58 4.83 3.90
CA LYS A 64 -14.02 4.80 3.65
C LYS A 64 -14.38 4.90 2.18
N SER A 65 -14.94 3.81 1.66
CA SER A 65 -15.66 3.77 0.38
C SER A 65 -16.56 4.99 0.19
N LYS A 66 -16.55 5.59 -1.00
CA LYS A 66 -17.40 6.75 -1.33
C LYS A 66 -18.45 6.39 -2.38
N PRO A 67 -19.64 7.01 -2.32
CA PRO A 67 -20.72 6.73 -3.27
C PRO A 67 -20.36 6.85 -4.76
N LEU A 68 -19.41 7.73 -5.11
CA LEU A 68 -19.03 8.02 -6.49
C LEU A 68 -17.85 7.18 -7.02
N SER A 69 -17.29 6.29 -6.19
CA SER A 69 -16.15 5.44 -6.55
C SER A 69 -16.42 3.99 -6.15
N GLY A 70 -16.45 3.66 -4.86
CA GLY A 70 -16.69 2.31 -4.35
C GLY A 70 -18.15 1.95 -4.02
N GLY A 71 -19.10 2.86 -4.28
CA GLY A 71 -20.53 2.67 -3.98
C GLY A 71 -20.93 3.08 -2.56
N GLY A 72 -19.97 3.27 -1.65
CA GLY A 72 -20.17 3.88 -0.34
C GLY A 72 -20.06 2.92 0.86
N PRO A 73 -19.97 3.46 2.08
CA PRO A 73 -19.52 2.70 3.26
C PRO A 73 -20.64 1.86 3.90
N LEU A 74 -21.86 1.89 3.35
CA LEU A 74 -23.04 1.25 3.95
C LEU A 74 -23.24 -0.20 3.48
N PHE A 75 -22.44 -0.67 2.52
CA PHE A 75 -22.51 -2.05 2.06
C PHE A 75 -21.90 -2.99 3.09
N LYS A 76 -22.65 -4.06 3.42
CA LYS A 76 -22.19 -5.08 4.35
C LYS A 76 -20.97 -5.80 3.77
N GLY A 77 -19.94 -5.96 4.60
CA GLY A 77 -18.68 -6.57 4.21
C GLY A 77 -17.58 -5.56 3.87
N THR A 78 -17.93 -4.31 3.53
CA THR A 78 -16.96 -3.22 3.45
C THR A 78 -16.48 -2.86 4.87
N ILE A 79 -15.17 -2.91 5.10
CA ILE A 79 -14.55 -2.61 6.41
C ILE A 79 -13.57 -1.46 6.24
N ASP A 80 -13.99 -0.28 6.71
CA ASP A 80 -13.28 0.97 6.48
C ASP A 80 -12.46 1.42 7.69
N LEU A 81 -11.25 1.91 7.43
CA LEU A 81 -10.45 2.69 8.38
C LEU A 81 -10.86 4.17 8.37
N ASN A 82 -10.59 4.84 9.49
CA ASN A 82 -10.57 6.30 9.49
C ASN A 82 -9.31 6.80 8.77
N GLY A 83 -9.41 7.97 8.13
CA GLY A 83 -8.29 8.58 7.42
C GLY A 83 -7.05 8.73 8.29
N LYS A 84 -7.22 9.18 9.55
CA LYS A 84 -6.12 9.27 10.52
C LYS A 84 -5.43 7.91 10.74
N THR A 85 -6.20 6.84 10.87
CA THR A 85 -5.65 5.49 11.08
C THR A 85 -4.83 5.04 9.88
N LEU A 86 -5.31 5.30 8.66
CA LEU A 86 -4.56 4.96 7.45
C LEU A 86 -3.29 5.81 7.33
N ILE A 87 -3.36 7.11 7.63
CA ILE A 87 -2.19 8.01 7.64
C ILE A 87 -1.15 7.49 8.63
N ASP A 88 -1.52 7.29 9.89
CA ASP A 88 -0.61 6.84 10.95
C ASP A 88 0.03 5.49 10.58
N LEU A 89 -0.78 4.55 10.08
CA LEU A 89 -0.32 3.21 9.69
C LEU A 89 0.73 3.28 8.58
N VAL A 90 0.44 4.01 7.50
CA VAL A 90 1.37 4.14 6.37
C VAL A 90 2.62 4.91 6.80
N PHE A 91 2.46 5.99 7.57
CA PHE A 91 3.57 6.77 8.10
C PHE A 91 4.55 5.90 8.92
N ASP A 92 4.04 5.12 9.86
CA ASP A 92 4.86 4.24 10.70
C ASP A 92 5.60 3.21 9.85
N ILE A 93 4.91 2.58 8.88
CA ILE A 93 5.52 1.60 7.97
C ILE A 93 6.66 2.21 7.14
N LEU A 94 6.44 3.40 6.58
CA LEU A 94 7.47 4.09 5.78
C LEU A 94 8.70 4.44 6.63
N CYS A 95 8.48 4.91 7.86
CA CYS A 95 9.55 5.24 8.79
C CYS A 95 10.35 4.00 9.22
N GLU A 96 9.69 2.88 9.50
CA GLU A 96 10.36 1.62 9.87
C GLU A 96 11.21 1.06 8.72
N PHE A 97 10.70 1.08 7.48
CA PHE A 97 11.52 0.68 6.33
C PHE A 97 12.75 1.57 6.14
N HIS A 98 12.60 2.88 6.35
CA HIS A 98 13.74 3.79 6.31
C HIS A 98 14.74 3.53 7.44
N ALA A 99 14.27 3.25 8.66
CA ALA A 99 15.13 2.88 9.79
C ALA A 99 15.95 1.61 9.50
N ASP A 100 15.39 0.67 8.74
CA ASP A 100 16.07 -0.54 8.24
C ASP A 100 16.98 -0.29 7.02
N GLY A 101 17.13 0.96 6.58
CA GLY A 101 18.06 1.38 5.52
C GLY A 101 17.45 1.43 4.11
N PHE A 102 16.14 1.31 3.97
CA PHE A 102 15.48 1.45 2.67
C PHE A 102 15.10 2.92 2.39
N ASP A 103 15.82 3.56 1.47
CA ASP A 103 15.57 4.97 1.12
C ASP A 103 14.59 5.15 -0.07
N LYS A 104 14.13 4.06 -0.67
CA LYS A 104 13.26 4.09 -1.86
C LYS A 104 12.06 3.17 -1.65
N ILE A 105 10.88 3.76 -1.55
CA ILE A 105 9.63 3.04 -1.36
C ILE A 105 8.65 3.40 -2.47
N PHE A 106 8.07 2.39 -3.09
CA PHE A 106 7.00 2.53 -4.08
C PHE A 106 5.70 2.04 -3.47
N VAL A 107 4.70 2.91 -3.36
CA VAL A 107 3.37 2.55 -2.88
C VAL A 107 2.49 2.21 -4.08
N ASN A 108 2.05 0.95 -4.17
CA ASN A 108 1.13 0.48 -5.19
C ASN A 108 -0.29 0.47 -4.62
N ASN A 109 -1.05 1.51 -4.91
CA ASN A 109 -2.43 1.65 -4.42
C ASN A 109 -3.43 1.00 -5.38
N ALA A 110 -4.41 0.29 -4.80
CA ALA A 110 -5.49 -0.35 -5.54
C ALA A 110 -6.90 -0.02 -5.06
N HIS A 111 -7.04 0.94 -4.15
CA HIS A 111 -8.34 1.45 -3.72
C HIS A 111 -8.38 2.97 -3.85
N PHE A 112 -9.31 3.51 -4.63
CA PHE A 112 -9.30 4.91 -5.06
C PHE A 112 -9.28 5.88 -3.87
N GLU A 113 -10.08 5.57 -2.85
CA GLU A 113 -10.30 6.37 -1.66
C GLU A 113 -9.06 6.50 -0.76
N ASN A 114 -8.07 5.62 -0.90
CA ASN A 114 -6.85 5.67 -0.09
C ASN A 114 -5.92 6.82 -0.49
N GLN A 115 -5.94 7.24 -1.77
CA GLN A 115 -4.86 8.02 -2.38
C GLN A 115 -4.45 9.23 -1.55
N ALA A 116 -5.39 10.12 -1.21
CA ALA A 116 -5.07 11.36 -0.49
C ALA A 116 -4.50 11.12 0.92
N PHE A 117 -4.83 10.00 1.56
CA PHE A 117 -4.35 9.66 2.91
C PHE A 117 -2.96 9.03 2.87
N ILE A 118 -2.66 8.27 1.82
CA ILE A 118 -1.30 7.78 1.56
C ILE A 118 -0.40 8.98 1.22
N ASP A 119 -0.85 9.90 0.36
CA ASP A 119 -0.09 11.11 0.00
C ASP A 119 0.28 11.94 1.25
N GLU A 120 -0.66 12.13 2.19
CA GLU A 120 -0.40 12.81 3.46
C GLU A 120 0.64 12.04 4.32
N ALA A 121 0.50 10.73 4.44
CA ALA A 121 1.47 9.90 5.17
C ALA A 121 2.88 9.98 4.57
N MET A 122 2.96 10.02 3.24
CA MET A 122 4.22 10.17 2.50
C MET A 122 4.88 11.52 2.78
N ASP A 123 4.14 12.64 2.79
CA ASP A 123 4.69 13.96 3.13
C ASP A 123 5.24 13.96 4.55
N LEU A 124 4.47 13.46 5.52
CA LEU A 124 4.88 13.36 6.92
C LEU A 124 6.15 12.50 7.09
N ALA A 125 6.21 11.34 6.44
CA ALA A 125 7.37 10.44 6.51
C ALA A 125 8.61 11.08 5.87
N CYS A 126 8.48 11.70 4.69
CA CYS A 126 9.62 12.36 4.03
C CYS A 126 10.19 13.54 4.84
N ARG A 127 9.35 14.24 5.63
CA ARG A 127 9.83 15.28 6.57
C ARG A 127 10.55 14.70 7.78
N GLN A 128 10.07 13.57 8.30
CA GLN A 128 10.62 12.90 9.47
C GLN A 128 11.91 12.12 9.16
N CYS A 129 12.04 11.61 7.94
CA CYS A 129 13.09 10.69 7.50
C CYS A 129 13.93 11.31 6.36
N PRO A 130 15.01 12.05 6.68
CA PRO A 130 15.85 12.69 5.67
C PRO A 130 16.42 11.69 4.67
N GLY A 131 16.20 11.93 3.38
CA GLY A 131 16.71 11.08 2.29
C GLY A 131 15.72 10.02 1.81
N LEU A 132 14.65 9.75 2.56
CA LEU A 132 13.56 8.88 2.13
C LEU A 132 12.89 9.44 0.87
N LYS A 133 12.72 8.58 -0.14
CA LYS A 133 12.00 8.86 -1.38
C LYS A 133 10.83 7.91 -1.51
N VAL A 134 9.63 8.46 -1.48
CA VAL A 134 8.41 7.68 -1.67
C VAL A 134 7.71 8.12 -2.95
N VAL A 135 7.28 7.15 -3.76
CA VAL A 135 6.47 7.38 -4.95
C VAL A 135 5.22 6.53 -4.82
N GLN A 136 4.06 7.14 -5.06
CA GLN A 136 2.80 6.43 -5.18
C GLN A 136 2.35 6.35 -6.63
N SER A 137 1.74 5.24 -7.00
CA SER A 137 0.91 5.11 -8.21
C SER A 137 -0.34 4.33 -7.86
N ASN A 138 -1.44 4.64 -8.53
CA ASN A 138 -2.54 3.70 -8.61
C ASN A 138 -2.27 2.72 -9.75
N TRP A 139 -2.67 1.46 -9.61
CA TRP A 139 -2.38 0.46 -10.65
C TRP A 139 -3.08 0.76 -11.99
N TRP A 140 -4.18 1.53 -11.97
CA TRP A 140 -4.94 1.90 -13.16
C TRP A 140 -4.40 3.14 -13.89
N ASP A 141 -3.55 3.97 -13.26
CA ASP A 141 -3.10 5.24 -13.86
C ASP A 141 -2.22 5.05 -15.12
N VAL A 142 -1.73 3.82 -15.33
CA VAL A 142 -0.87 3.43 -16.46
C VAL A 142 -1.64 2.76 -17.61
N LEU A 143 -2.97 2.66 -17.50
CA LEU A 143 -3.86 2.13 -18.54
C LEU A 143 -4.37 3.26 -19.44
#